data_AF-A0A965HPD5-F1
#
_entry.id   AF-A0A965HPD5-F1
#
_cell.length_a   1.000
_cell.length_b   1.000
_cell.length_c   1.000
_cell.angle_alpha   90.00
_cell.angle_beta   90.00
_cell.angle_gamma   90.00
#
_symmetry.space_group_name_H-M   'P 1'
#
loop_
_entity.id
_entity.type
_entity.pdbx_description
1 polymer ?
#
loop_
_entity_poly.entity_id
_entity_poly.type
_entity_poly.pdbx_seq_one_letter_code
_entity_poly.pdbx_strand_id
1 'polypeptide(L)' 'MRTIIELSAEQVQGLSGYCEQKGISRARAIREAVTELLKEKGASERQRGFGLWKGKKIKSREWVDLIRGEWNPV' A
#
# COMPACT_ATOMS: atom_id res chain seq x y z
N MET A 1 -2.07 -0.90 -6.23
CA MET A 1 -0.87 -1.01 -7.09
C MET A 1 -0.69 -2.46 -7.48
N ARG A 2 -0.31 -2.75 -8.74
CA ARG A 2 -0.01 -4.10 -9.22
C ARG A 2 1.51 -4.31 -9.18
N THR A 3 1.97 -5.36 -8.52
CA THR A 3 3.38 -5.74 -8.42
C THR A 3 3.53 -7.16 -8.94
N ILE A 4 4.52 -7.40 -9.77
CA ILE A 4 4.89 -8.74 -10.23
C ILE A 4 6.02 -9.22 -9.30
N ILE A 5 5.86 -10.42 -8.75
CA ILE A 5 6.85 -11.05 -7.87
C ILE A 5 7.18 -12.44 -8.43
N GLU A 6 8.44 -12.83 -8.32
CA GLU A 6 8.87 -14.18 -8.66
C GLU A 6 8.90 -15.03 -7.39
N LEU A 7 8.36 -16.24 -7.49
CA LEU A 7 8.31 -17.23 -6.41
C LEU A 7 8.78 -18.56 -6.98
N SER A 8 9.46 -19.36 -6.16
CA SER A 8 9.81 -20.72 -6.56
C SER A 8 8.56 -21.59 -6.72
N ALA A 9 8.66 -22.68 -7.50
CA ALA A 9 7.55 -23.61 -7.69
C ALA A 9 7.03 -24.18 -6.36
N GLU A 10 7.94 -24.49 -5.44
CA GLU A 10 7.63 -24.98 -4.09
C GLU A 10 6.83 -23.94 -3.28
N GLN A 11 7.21 -22.66 -3.35
CA GLN A 11 6.49 -21.58 -2.68
C GLN A 11 5.08 -21.38 -3.26
N VAL A 12 4.92 -21.52 -4.57
CA VAL A 12 3.59 -21.44 -5.22
C VAL A 12 2.69 -22.60 -4.80
N GLN A 13 3.23 -23.82 -4.72
CA GLN A 13 2.49 -24.98 -4.24
C GLN A 13 2.09 -24.83 -2.77
N GLY A 14 3.03 -24.46 -1.89
CA GLY A 14 2.76 -24.23 -0.48
C GLY A 14 1.72 -23.13 -0.25
N LEU A 15 1.80 -22.04 -1.01
CA LEU A 15 0.81 -20.96 -0.95
C LEU A 15 -0.58 -21.43 -1.39
N SER A 16 -0.66 -22.27 -2.43
CA SER A 16 -1.93 -22.78 -2.93
C SER A 16 -2.61 -23.69 -1.89
N GLY A 17 -1.86 -24.62 -1.29
CA GLY A 17 -2.38 -25.47 -0.22
C GLY A 17 -2.83 -24.67 1.01
N TYR A 18 -2.08 -23.64 1.40
CA TYR A 18 -2.48 -22.74 2.49
C TYR A 18 -3.79 -21.99 2.17
N CYS A 19 -3.93 -21.49 0.94
CA CYS A 19 -5.13 -20.77 0.51
C CYS A 19 -6.36 -21.67 0.49
N GLU A 20 -6.23 -22.92 0.05
CA GLU A 20 -7.31 -23.91 0.06
C GLU A 20 -7.73 -24.26 1.49
N GLN A 21 -6.78 -24.54 2.37
CA GLN A 21 -7.06 -24.86 3.78
C GLN A 21 -7.80 -23.74 4.50
N LYS A 22 -7.45 -22.49 4.20
CA LYS A 22 -8.02 -21.29 4.85
C LYS A 22 -9.23 -20.71 4.12
N GLY A 23 -9.55 -21.18 2.91
CA GLY A 23 -10.62 -20.63 2.09
C GLY A 23 -10.40 -19.16 1.70
N ILE A 24 -9.14 -18.74 1.49
CA ILE A 24 -8.79 -17.35 1.16
C ILE A 24 -8.15 -17.24 -0.23
N SER A 25 -8.18 -16.04 -0.80
CA SER A 25 -7.49 -15.78 -2.07
C SER A 25 -5.97 -15.68 -1.89
N ARG A 26 -5.22 -16.13 -2.90
CA ARG A 26 -3.75 -15.98 -2.97
C ARG A 26 -3.29 -14.55 -2.70
N ALA A 27 -3.99 -13.56 -3.27
CA ALA A 27 -3.67 -12.16 -3.06
C ALA A 27 -3.88 -11.70 -1.61
N ARG A 28 -4.88 -12.25 -0.90
CA ARG A 28 -5.10 -11.98 0.52
C ARG A 28 -3.97 -12.57 1.36
N ALA A 29 -3.61 -13.83 1.13
CA ALA A 29 -2.52 -14.50 1.83
C ALA A 29 -1.20 -13.72 1.71
N ILE A 30 -0.85 -13.25 0.51
CA ILE A 30 0.35 -12.43 0.29
C ILE A 30 0.27 -11.09 1.03
N ARG A 31 -0.88 -10.41 1.02
CA ARG A 31 -1.03 -9.14 1.76
C ARG A 31 -0.90 -9.34 3.28
N GLU A 32 -1.47 -10.41 3.82
CA GLU A 32 -1.34 -10.75 5.24
C GLU A 32 0.11 -11.08 5.60
N ALA A 33 0.79 -11.89 4.78
CA ALA A 33 2.21 -12.21 4.97
C ALA A 33 3.11 -10.96 4.95
N VAL A 34 2.93 -10.07 3.98
CA VAL A 34 3.67 -8.80 3.91
C VAL A 34 3.37 -7.92 5.12
N THR A 35 2.10 -7.85 5.54
CA THR A 35 1.69 -7.06 6.72
C THR A 35 2.38 -7.56 7.99
N GLU A 36 2.39 -8.88 8.19
CA GLU A 36 2.99 -9.49 9.38
C GLU A 36 4.50 -9.34 9.38
N LEU A 37 5.15 -9.53 8.21
CA LEU A 37 6.58 -9.30 8.04
C LEU A 37 6.95 -7.84 8.39
N LEU A 38 6.19 -6.86 7.91
CA LEU A 38 6.47 -5.45 8.19
C LEU A 38 6.27 -5.08 9.66
N LYS A 39 5.30 -5.71 10.35
CA LYS A 39 5.14 -5.55 11.80
C LYS A 39 6.33 -6.13 12.57
N GLU A 40 6.72 -7.37 12.25
CA GLU A 40 7.85 -8.05 12.89
C GLU A 40 9.15 -7.27 12.72
N LYS A 41 9.40 -6.73 11.52
CA LYS A 41 10.61 -5.96 11.22
C LYS A 41 10.56 -4.51 11.72
N GLY A 42 9.54 -4.11 12.47
CA GLY A 42 9.38 -2.73 12.96
C GLY A 42 9.23 -1.69 11.85
N ALA A 43 8.89 -2.14 10.64
CA ALA A 43 8.60 -1.27 9.50
C ALA A 43 7.14 -0.80 9.48
N SER A 44 6.28 -1.38 10.33
CA SER A 44 4.93 -0.86 10.54
C SER A 44 5.02 0.45 11.33
N GLU A 45 4.65 1.53 10.67
CA GLU A 45 4.62 2.91 11.16
C GLU A 45 5.90 3.75 10.99
N ARG A 46 6.31 3.95 9.74
CA ARG A 46 6.47 5.35 9.33
C ARG A 46 5.06 5.91 9.09
N GLN A 47 4.52 6.61 10.08
CA GLN A 47 3.38 7.53 9.96
C GLN A 47 3.62 8.54 8.81
N ARG A 48 3.48 8.11 7.56
CA ARG A 48 3.65 8.95 6.37
C ARG A 48 2.58 8.59 5.35
N GLY A 49 1.35 9.04 5.59
CA GLY A 49 0.31 8.96 4.56
C GLY A 49 -0.97 9.67 4.95
N PHE A 50 -1.55 9.31 6.10
CA PHE A 50 -2.79 9.91 6.59
C PHE A 50 -2.49 10.72 7.85
N GLY A 51 -2.29 12.03 7.71
CA GLY A 51 -2.10 12.96 8.84
C GLY A 51 -0.91 13.93 8.74
N LEU A 52 0.03 13.70 7.81
CA LEU A 52 1.16 14.63 7.54
C LEU A 52 0.72 16.06 7.20
N TRP A 53 -0.51 16.21 6.70
CA TRP A 53 -1.11 17.49 6.36
C TRP A 53 -1.81 18.18 7.55
N LYS A 54 -2.06 17.46 8.65
CA LYS A 54 -2.80 18.01 9.81
C LYS A 54 -2.03 19.14 10.50
N GLY A 55 -0.70 19.12 10.43
CA GLY A 55 0.18 20.16 10.99
C GLY A 55 0.57 21.26 10.01
N LYS A 56 0.30 21.11 8.70
CA LYS A 56 0.57 22.17 7.72
C LYS A 56 -0.68 23.02 7.60
N LYS A 57 -0.62 24.29 8.02
CA LYS A 57 -1.67 25.31 7.78
C LYS A 57 -1.72 25.72 6.30
N ILE A 58 -1.79 24.75 5.39
CA ILE A 58 -1.99 25.01 3.97
C ILE A 58 -3.48 24.89 3.73
N LYS A 59 -4.11 25.97 3.27
CA LYS A 59 -5.50 25.91 2.82
C LYS A 59 -5.54 25.10 1.53
N SER A 60 -5.87 23.81 1.66
CA SER A 60 -5.76 22.83 0.57
C SER A 60 -6.47 23.24 -0.72
N ARG A 61 -7.56 24.01 -0.62
CA ARG A 61 -8.31 24.52 -1.77
C ARG A 61 -7.55 25.61 -2.53
N GLU A 62 -7.03 26.62 -1.83
CA GLU A 62 -6.24 27.70 -2.44
C GLU A 62 -4.97 27.16 -3.11
N TRP A 63 -4.36 26.13 -2.53
CA TRP A 63 -3.17 25.49 -3.10
C TRP A 63 -3.46 24.68 -4.37
N VAL A 64 -4.59 23.96 -4.40
CA VAL A 64 -5.04 23.25 -5.60
C VAL A 64 -5.46 24.21 -6.69
N ASP A 65 -6.12 25.32 -6.35
CA ASP A 65 -6.55 26.33 -7.30
C ASP A 65 -5.35 27.05 -7.96
N LEU A 66 -4.29 27.33 -7.19
CA LEU A 66 -3.03 27.89 -7.73
C LEU A 66 -2.38 26.94 -8.76
N ILE A 67 -2.21 25.67 -8.41
CA ILE A 67 -1.58 24.67 -9.29
C ILE A 67 -2.40 24.48 -10.57
N ARG A 68 -3.75 24.52 -10.46
CA ARG A 68 -4.63 24.41 -11.63
C ARG A 68 -4.61 25.65 -12.51
N GLY A 69 -4.39 26.83 -11.94
CA GLY A 69 -4.24 28.08 -12.68
C GLY A 69 -3.05 28.07 -13.66
N GLU A 70 -1.98 27.34 -13.34
CA GLU A 70 -0.81 27.22 -14.23
C GLU A 70 -1.12 26.47 -15.54
N TRP A 71 -2.17 25.64 -15.57
CA TRP A 71 -2.52 24.81 -16.72
C TRP A 71 -3.59 25.45 -17.61
N ASN A 72 -4.20 26.54 -17.16
CA ASN A 72 -5.19 27.28 -17.93
C ASN A 72 -4.89 28.79 -17.81
N PRO A 73 -3.83 29.28 -18.49
CA PRO A 73 -3.53 30.69 -18.49
C PRO A 73 -4.67 31.43 -19.21
N VAL A 74 -5.29 32.38 -18.51
CA VAL A 74 -6.18 33.37 -19.11
C VAL A 74 -5.35 34.31 -19.98
#